data_AF-A0A2G2JBX8-F1
#
_entry.id   AF-A0A2G2JBX8-F1
#
_cell.length_a   1.000
_cell.length_b   1.000
_cell.length_c   1.000
_cell.angle_alpha   90.00
_cell.angle_beta   90.00
_cell.angle_gamma   90.00
#
_symmetry.space_group_name_H-M   'P 1'
#
loop_
_entity.id
_entity.type
_entity.pdbx_description
1 polymer ?
#
loop_
_entity_poly.entity_id
_entity_poly.type
_entity_poly.pdbx_seq_one_letter_code
_entity_poly.pdbx_strand_id
1 'polypeptide(L)'
;MHLEAWQRSDLSQVKYCNVRGLERGTFARWLNVLTGAKMAKIRVERVALERERVVTKKGRKLTTDRRNRAAKAFWAMHVEALNWRGMSVREYAKALGISQFSLRRWRDLIADEELVIDWRAQLHASA
;
A
#
# COMPACT_ATOMS: atom_id res chain seq x y z
N MET A 1 25.89 -27.71 -3.08
CA MET A 1 25.53 -27.77 -4.52
C MET A 1 26.74 -27.36 -5.39
N HIS A 2 26.96 -27.92 -6.60
CA HIS A 2 28.15 -27.58 -7.43
C HIS A 2 28.24 -26.10 -7.82
N LEU A 3 27.11 -25.38 -7.92
CA LEU A 3 27.06 -23.95 -8.22
C LEU A 3 27.58 -23.09 -7.05
N GLU A 4 27.26 -23.45 -5.81
CA GLU A 4 27.75 -22.76 -4.61
C GLU A 4 29.24 -23.04 -4.37
N ALA A 5 29.68 -24.26 -4.65
CA ALA A 5 31.10 -24.62 -4.58
C ALA A 5 31.92 -23.94 -5.68
N TRP A 6 31.34 -23.73 -6.87
CA TRP A 6 31.94 -22.92 -7.93
C TRP A 6 32.05 -21.44 -7.54
N GLN A 7 30.98 -20.84 -7.01
CA GLN A 7 30.96 -19.45 -6.57
C GLN A 7 31.99 -19.13 -5.48
N ARG A 8 32.40 -20.11 -4.68
CA ARG A 8 33.44 -19.98 -3.65
C ARG A 8 34.85 -20.33 -4.14
N SER A 9 34.99 -20.83 -5.37
CA SER A 9 36.26 -21.38 -5.86
C SER A 9 37.13 -20.38 -6.62
N ASP A 10 36.64 -19.17 -6.90
CA ASP A 10 37.26 -18.15 -7.78
C ASP A 10 37.67 -18.66 -9.18
N LEU A 11 37.27 -19.88 -9.54
CA LEU A 11 37.54 -20.47 -10.84
C LEU A 11 36.51 -19.98 -11.86
N SER A 12 36.95 -19.77 -13.11
CA SER A 12 36.00 -19.61 -14.20
C SER A 12 35.14 -20.88 -14.36
N GLN A 13 33.90 -20.74 -14.84
CA GLN A 13 32.98 -21.87 -15.04
C GLN A 13 33.64 -23.01 -15.82
N VAL A 14 34.38 -22.68 -16.88
CA VAL A 14 35.08 -23.65 -17.73
C VAL A 14 36.15 -24.39 -16.95
N LYS A 15 36.98 -23.67 -16.17
CA LYS A 15 38.04 -24.27 -15.37
C LYS A 15 37.47 -25.14 -14.25
N TYR A 16 36.40 -24.70 -13.60
CA TYR A 16 35.71 -25.48 -12.58
C TYR A 16 35.09 -26.76 -13.14
N CYS A 17 34.42 -26.68 -14.28
CA CYS A 17 33.83 -27.85 -14.95
C CYS A 17 34.91 -28.86 -15.37
N ASN A 18 36.04 -28.38 -15.91
CA ASN A 18 37.15 -29.24 -16.30
C ASN A 18 37.80 -29.94 -15.10
N VAL A 19 38.05 -29.21 -14.00
CA VAL A 19 38.66 -29.77 -12.77
C VAL A 19 37.74 -30.78 -12.09
N ARG A 20 36.42 -30.59 -12.18
CA ARG A 20 35.41 -31.44 -11.52
C ARG A 20 34.77 -32.48 -12.44
N GLY A 21 35.22 -32.60 -13.69
CA GLY A 21 34.66 -33.54 -14.67
C GLY A 21 33.18 -33.28 -14.98
N LEU A 22 32.71 -32.04 -14.88
CA LEU A 22 31.32 -31.67 -15.12
C LEU A 22 31.07 -31.33 -16.59
N GLU A 23 29.92 -31.77 -17.11
CA GLU A 23 29.48 -31.38 -18.43
C GLU A 23 29.07 -29.89 -18.45
N ARG A 24 29.77 -29.11 -19.26
CA ARG A 24 29.63 -27.64 -19.32
C ARG A 24 28.20 -27.20 -19.67
N GLY A 25 27.55 -27.90 -20.60
CA GLY A 25 26.20 -27.56 -21.07
C GLY A 25 25.14 -27.76 -19.97
N THR A 26 25.27 -28.83 -19.20
CA THR A 26 24.39 -29.13 -18.06
C THR A 26 24.61 -28.13 -16.92
N PHE A 27 25.87 -27.78 -16.62
CA PHE A 27 26.18 -26.75 -15.62
C PHE A 27 25.65 -25.36 -16.00
N ALA A 28 25.78 -24.98 -17.28
CA ALA A 28 25.23 -23.72 -17.79
C ALA A 28 23.70 -23.67 -17.71
N ARG A 29 23.02 -24.78 -18.02
CA ARG A 29 21.56 -24.88 -17.86
C ARG A 29 21.12 -24.67 -16.42
N TRP A 30 21.80 -25.29 -15.45
CA TRP A 30 21.48 -25.08 -14.04
C TRP A 30 21.71 -23.63 -13.59
N LEU A 31 22.79 -22.99 -14.04
CA LEU A 31 23.05 -21.57 -13.76
C LEU A 31 21.93 -20.68 -14.31
N ASN A 32 21.48 -20.93 -15.54
CA ASN A 32 20.39 -20.18 -16.15
C ASN A 32 19.07 -20.34 -15.39
N VAL A 33 18.73 -21.56 -14.94
CA VAL A 33 17.53 -21.81 -14.13
C VAL A 33 17.58 -21.04 -12.80
N LEU A 34 18.72 -21.07 -12.10
CA LEU A 34 18.86 -20.32 -10.85
C LEU A 34 18.77 -18.81 -11.07
N THR A 35 19.38 -18.30 -12.14
CA THR A 35 19.36 -16.88 -12.46
C THR A 35 17.95 -16.44 -12.85
N GLY A 36 17.24 -17.24 -13.66
CA GLY A 36 15.83 -17.03 -13.99
C GLY A 36 14.92 -17.07 -12.76
N ALA A 37 15.12 -18.04 -11.85
CA ALA A 37 14.36 -18.15 -10.61
C ALA A 37 14.60 -16.96 -9.66
N LYS A 38 15.86 -16.50 -9.52
CA LYS A 38 16.19 -15.28 -8.76
C LYS A 38 15.51 -14.04 -9.35
N MET A 39 15.56 -13.88 -10.68
CA MET A 39 14.90 -12.76 -11.36
C MET A 39 13.38 -12.81 -11.24
N ALA A 40 12.78 -14.00 -11.29
CA ALA A 40 11.35 -14.18 -11.05
C ALA A 40 10.95 -13.78 -9.62
N LYS A 41 11.74 -14.18 -8.61
CA LYS A 41 11.52 -13.79 -7.22
C LYS A 41 11.56 -12.27 -7.04
N ILE A 42 12.57 -11.59 -7.60
CA ILE A 42 12.68 -10.13 -7.57
C ILE A 42 11.46 -9.46 -8.21
N ARG A 43 10.93 -10.02 -9.30
CA ARG A 43 9.73 -9.49 -9.96
C ARG A 43 8.49 -9.64 -9.08
N VAL A 44 8.32 -10.78 -8.42
CA VAL A 44 7.20 -11.01 -7.48
C VAL A 44 7.28 -10.06 -6.29
N GLU A 45 8.45 -9.91 -5.68
CA GLU A 45 8.66 -8.98 -4.56
C GLU A 45 8.40 -7.53 -4.96
N ARG A 46 8.84 -7.11 -6.16
CA ARG A 46 8.54 -5.79 -6.71
C ARG A 46 7.04 -5.56 -6.88
N VAL A 47 6.33 -6.52 -7.44
CA VAL A 47 4.86 -6.45 -7.61
C VAL A 47 4.15 -6.42 -6.26
N ALA A 48 4.64 -7.18 -5.27
CA ALA A 48 4.09 -7.17 -3.91
C ALA A 48 4.30 -5.80 -3.23
N LEU A 49 5.51 -5.25 -3.33
CA LEU A 49 5.84 -3.91 -2.80
C LEU A 49 5.02 -2.81 -3.48
N GLU A 50 4.80 -2.92 -4.79
CA GLU A 50 3.96 -1.99 -5.53
C GLU A 50 2.49 -2.09 -5.10
N ARG A 51 1.98 -3.31 -4.87
CA ARG A 51 0.64 -3.53 -4.28
C ARG A 51 0.52 -2.95 -2.89
N GLU A 52 1.52 -3.13 -2.02
CA GLU A 52 1.55 -2.51 -0.70
C GLU A 52 1.57 -0.99 -0.79
N ARG A 53 2.34 -0.40 -1.71
CA ARG A 53 2.35 1.04 -1.98
C ARG A 53 1.01 1.56 -2.47
N VAL A 54 0.29 0.79 -3.29
CA VAL A 54 -1.06 1.15 -3.74
C VAL A 54 -2.07 1.03 -2.58
N VAL A 55 -1.95 0.01 -1.73
CA VAL A 55 -2.82 -0.17 -0.55
C VAL A 55 -2.57 0.90 0.50
N THR A 56 -1.32 1.25 0.78
CA THR A 56 -0.96 2.32 1.73
C THR A 56 -1.33 3.71 1.23
N LYS A 57 -1.26 3.95 -0.09
CA LYS A 57 -1.75 5.20 -0.71
C LYS A 57 -3.27 5.29 -0.79
N LYS A 58 -3.98 4.14 -0.85
CA LYS A 58 -5.44 4.12 -0.67
C LYS A 58 -5.72 4.32 0.81
N GLY A 59 -5.87 5.57 1.22
CA GLY A 59 -6.26 5.97 2.57
C GLY A 59 -7.33 5.03 3.14
N ARG A 60 -7.17 4.67 4.42
CA ARG A 60 -8.02 3.72 5.15
C ARG A 60 -9.48 4.04 4.85
N LYS A 61 -10.23 3.11 4.25
CA LYS A 61 -11.66 3.31 3.99
C LYS A 61 -12.35 3.52 5.32
N LEU A 62 -12.67 4.77 5.64
CA LEU A 62 -13.40 5.11 6.84
C LEU A 62 -14.82 4.57 6.71
N THR A 63 -15.25 3.89 7.76
CA THR A 63 -16.60 3.35 7.83
C THR A 63 -17.63 4.46 7.57
N THR A 64 -18.56 4.21 6.67
CA THR A 64 -19.74 5.05 6.43
C THR A 64 -20.88 4.69 7.38
N ASP A 65 -20.61 3.85 8.38
CA ASP A 65 -21.60 3.44 9.36
C ASP A 65 -22.06 4.63 10.21
N ARG A 66 -23.35 4.97 10.04
CA ARG A 66 -24.05 6.04 10.76
C ARG A 66 -24.17 5.77 12.25
N ARG A 67 -23.88 4.57 12.75
CA ARG A 67 -23.90 4.25 14.19
C ARG A 67 -22.57 4.51 14.88
N ASN A 68 -21.50 4.73 14.11
CA ASN A 68 -20.16 4.96 14.66
C ASN A 68 -19.95 6.43 15.04
N ARG A 69 -19.91 6.72 16.35
CA ARG A 69 -19.69 8.06 16.92
C ARG A 69 -18.39 8.70 16.41
N ALA A 70 -17.30 7.93 16.31
CA ALA A 70 -16.03 8.45 15.81
C ALA A 70 -16.10 8.83 14.33
N ALA A 71 -16.81 8.04 13.51
CA ALA A 71 -17.02 8.38 12.11
C ALA A 71 -17.87 9.65 11.96
N LYS A 72 -18.94 9.81 12.75
CA LYS A 72 -19.74 11.04 12.80
C LYS A 72 -18.87 12.25 13.13
N ALA A 73 -18.11 12.19 14.22
CA ALA A 73 -17.26 13.29 14.66
C ALA A 73 -16.20 13.66 13.61
N PHE A 74 -15.52 12.65 13.05
CA PHE A 74 -14.52 12.84 12.00
C PHE A 74 -15.11 13.56 10.78
N TRP A 75 -16.25 13.08 10.27
CA TRP A 75 -16.84 13.67 9.07
C TRP A 75 -17.45 15.04 9.34
N ALA A 76 -18.07 15.26 10.52
CA ALA A 76 -18.58 16.57 10.92
C ALA A 76 -17.46 17.62 11.02
N MET A 77 -16.32 17.28 11.66
CA MET A 77 -15.14 18.14 11.68
C MET A 77 -14.68 18.51 10.26
N HIS A 78 -14.61 17.53 9.36
CA HIS A 78 -14.16 17.78 8.00
C HIS A 78 -15.13 18.60 7.16
N VAL A 79 -16.44 18.46 7.38
CA VAL A 79 -17.47 19.26 6.71
C VAL A 79 -17.46 20.70 7.21
N GLU A 80 -17.31 20.92 8.52
CA GLU A 80 -17.17 22.26 9.09
C GLU A 80 -15.91 22.95 8.55
N ALA A 81 -14.76 22.28 8.58
CA ALA A 81 -13.52 22.80 8.02
C ALA A 81 -13.60 23.05 6.51
N LEU A 82 -14.33 22.22 5.75
CA LEU A 82 -14.59 22.45 4.33
C LEU A 82 -15.37 23.76 4.12
N ASN A 83 -16.43 23.98 4.91
CA ASN A 83 -17.26 25.20 4.83
C ASN A 83 -16.43 26.45 5.12
N TRP A 84 -15.48 26.38 6.06
CA TRP A 84 -14.61 27.51 6.41
C TRP A 84 -13.57 27.81 5.32
N ARG A 85 -13.11 26.79 4.60
CA ARG A 85 -12.05 26.93 3.58
C ARG A 85 -12.57 27.41 2.23
N GLY A 86 -13.87 27.36 1.97
CA GLY A 86 -14.47 27.79 0.71
C GLY A 86 -14.01 26.99 -0.53
N MET A 87 -13.37 25.83 -0.33
CA MET A 87 -12.89 24.97 -1.41
C MET A 87 -14.00 24.05 -1.94
N SER A 88 -13.83 23.52 -3.15
CA SER A 88 -14.69 22.43 -3.61
C SER A 88 -14.42 21.14 -2.81
N VAL A 89 -15.46 20.30 -2.66
CA VAL A 89 -15.35 18.97 -2.02
C VAL A 89 -14.20 18.15 -2.63
N ARG A 90 -13.97 18.27 -3.94
CA ARG A 90 -12.92 17.55 -4.67
C ARG A 90 -11.52 18.03 -4.27
N GLU A 91 -11.30 19.34 -4.24
CA GLU A 91 -10.01 19.93 -3.89
C GLU A 91 -9.65 19.61 -2.45
N TYR A 92 -10.60 19.79 -1.53
CA TYR A 92 -10.42 19.48 -0.13
C TYR A 92 -10.13 18.00 0.12
N ALA A 93 -10.91 17.10 -0.51
CA ALA A 93 -10.69 15.66 -0.40
C ALA A 93 -9.32 15.24 -0.94
N LYS A 94 -8.89 15.84 -2.06
CA LYS A 94 -7.56 15.59 -2.65
C LYS A 94 -6.45 16.09 -1.74
N ALA A 95 -6.58 17.28 -1.16
CA ALA A 95 -5.58 17.88 -0.28
C ALA A 95 -5.34 17.04 0.99
N LEU A 96 -6.40 16.45 1.54
CA LEU A 96 -6.34 15.65 2.77
C LEU A 96 -6.25 14.14 2.54
N GLY A 97 -6.28 13.68 1.29
CA GLY A 97 -6.23 12.25 0.95
C GLY A 97 -7.44 11.45 1.43
N ILE A 98 -8.60 12.09 1.61
CA ILE A 98 -9.84 11.48 2.09
C ILE A 98 -10.81 11.18 0.93
N SER A 99 -11.80 10.32 1.16
CA SER A 99 -12.79 9.95 0.16
C SER A 99 -13.73 11.11 -0.17
N GLN A 100 -13.68 11.61 -1.42
CA GLN A 100 -14.60 12.63 -1.94
C GLN A 100 -16.07 12.18 -1.86
N PHE A 101 -16.35 10.92 -2.17
CA PHE A 101 -17.71 10.36 -2.15
C PHE A 101 -18.28 10.32 -0.72
N SER A 102 -17.46 9.91 0.24
CA SER A 102 -17.85 9.88 1.64
C SER A 102 -18.06 11.29 2.18
N LEU A 103 -17.16 12.23 1.88
CA LEU A 103 -17.27 13.62 2.29
C LEU A 103 -18.55 14.28 1.76
N ARG A 104 -18.88 14.07 0.47
CA ARG A 104 -20.12 14.58 -0.12
C ARG A 104 -21.35 14.01 0.59
N ARG A 105 -21.39 12.68 0.75
CA ARG A 105 -22.51 12.01 1.41
C ARG A 105 -22.73 12.50 2.84
N TRP A 106 -21.66 12.66 3.62
CA TRP A 106 -21.77 13.15 4.99
C TRP A 106 -22.15 14.63 5.07
N ARG A 107 -21.67 15.46 4.14
CA ARG A 107 -22.13 16.84 4.01
C ARG A 107 -23.64 16.91 3.76
N ASP A 108 -24.13 16.12 2.80
CA ASP A 108 -25.55 16.11 2.46
C ASP A 108 -26.40 15.60 3.64
N LEU A 109 -25.92 14.60 4.39
CA LEU A 109 -26.59 14.11 5.60
C LEU A 109 -26.60 15.09 6.78
N ILE A 110 -25.57 15.92 6.91
CA ILE A 110 -25.50 16.96 7.95
C ILE A 110 -26.39 18.15 7.58
N ALA A 111 -26.45 18.49 6.29
CA ALA A 111 -27.27 19.59 5.78
C ALA A 111 -28.79 19.30 5.86
N ASP A 112 -29.19 18.03 5.75
CA ASP A 112 -30.58 17.58 5.87
C ASP A 112 -31.10 17.52 7.32
N GLU A 113 -30.39 18.16 8.27
CA GLU A 113 -30.73 18.30 9.71
C GLU A 113 -31.01 17.00 10.49
N GLU A 114 -30.80 15.82 9.92
CA GLU A 114 -31.02 14.53 10.59
C GLU A 114 -30.02 14.30 11.76
N LEU A 115 -28.94 15.09 11.84
CA LEU A 115 -27.83 14.87 12.75
C LEU A 115 -27.22 16.18 13.27
N VAL A 116 -27.78 16.75 14.34
CA VAL A 116 -27.10 17.77 15.16
C VAL A 116 -25.91 17.11 15.87
N ILE A 117 -24.75 17.05 15.20
CA ILE A 117 -23.53 16.46 15.73
C ILE A 117 -22.63 17.57 16.27
N ASP A 118 -22.65 17.78 17.57
CA ASP A 118 -21.56 18.50 18.24
C ASP A 118 -20.34 17.56 18.34
N TRP A 119 -19.54 17.53 17.27
CA TRP A 119 -18.36 16.67 17.21
C TRP A 119 -17.27 17.07 18.20
N ARG A 120 -17.26 18.32 18.66
CA ARG A 120 -16.33 18.80 19.70
C ARG A 120 -16.65 18.13 21.04
N ALA A 121 -17.93 18.00 21.39
CA ALA A 121 -18.38 17.23 22.55
C ALA A 121 -18.10 15.71 22.46
N GLN A 122 -17.78 15.19 21.26
CA GLN A 122 -17.49 13.77 21.07
C GLN A 122 -15.99 13.44 21.11
N LEU A 123 -15.11 14.44 21.00
CA LEU A 123 -13.66 14.28 21.13
C LEU A 123 -13.20 14.29 22.59
N HIS A 124 -14.00 14.84 23.50
CA HIS A 124 -13.70 14.89 24.94
C HIS A 124 -14.61 13.92 25.73
N ALA A 125 -14.28 12.63 25.70
CA ALA A 125 -14.83 11.67 26.65
C ALA A 125 -13.90 11.56 27.88
N SER A 126 -13.70 12.67 28.59
CA SER A 126 -13.10 12.74 29.94
C SER A 126 -12.96 14.21 30.35
N ALA A 127 -13.82 14.63 31.27
CA ALA A 127 -13.47 15.58 32.31
C ALA A 127 -13.69 14.85 33.64
#